data_AF-A0A3P2A863-F1
#
_entry.id   AF-A0A3P2A863-F1
#
_cell.length_a   1.000
_cell.length_b   1.000
_cell.length_c   1.000
_cell.angle_alpha   90.00
_cell.angle_beta   90.00
_cell.angle_gamma   90.00
#
_symmetry.space_group_name_H-M   'P 1'
#
loop_
_entity.id
_entity.type
_entity.pdbx_description
1 polymer ?
#
loop_
_entity_poly.entity_id
_entity_poly.type
_entity_poly.pdbx_seq_one_letter_code
_entity_poly.pdbx_strand_id
1 'polypeptide(L)'
;MSVSRFAAVLGMCAVLTACNESAATSPAASSASFPKPPVGKIGQLRLADNLDRADGYCLDILGSGDHIRTDMPLTVHNCKPGLYEDEAVMLESDGKIHFPAYGVCATAAGVNKTVLAGAAVMPRGCGERSPFLEAQYLQHFVFRADKRVELSGSGLCLTAGADSASTFDPSHRWRSLSMQKCEDAPLAQSQWQFFEPKE
;
A
#
# COMPACT_ATOMS: atom_id res chain seq x y z
N MET A 1 50.46 -21.15 52.22
CA MET A 1 49.59 -22.10 52.96
C MET A 1 48.19 -22.02 52.33
N SER A 2 47.42 -23.09 52.01
CA SER A 2 47.24 -24.44 52.60
C SER A 2 46.38 -24.40 53.88
N VAL A 3 45.20 -25.04 54.06
CA VAL A 3 44.21 -25.77 53.19
C VAL A 3 42.78 -25.31 53.63
N SER A 4 41.57 -25.90 53.42
CA SER A 4 40.97 -27.12 52.80
C SER A 4 39.50 -26.78 52.40
N ARG A 5 38.88 -27.27 51.32
CA ARG A 5 38.24 -28.60 51.06
C ARG A 5 37.09 -29.03 51.98
N PHE A 6 35.88 -29.08 51.41
CA PHE A 6 34.87 -30.16 51.45
C PHE A 6 33.84 -29.88 50.32
N ALA A 7 33.00 -30.81 49.86
CA ALA A 7 33.25 -31.98 49.01
C ALA A 7 31.87 -32.63 48.68
N ALA A 8 31.65 -33.03 47.42
CA ALA A 8 30.53 -33.87 46.94
C ALA A 8 29.10 -33.23 47.04
N VAL A 9 28.03 -33.74 46.40
CA VAL A 9 27.76 -35.06 45.76
C VAL A 9 27.14 -34.90 44.35
N LEU A 10 27.12 -35.99 43.57
CA LEU A 10 26.50 -36.16 42.24
C LEU A 10 25.01 -35.74 42.18
N GLY A 11 24.57 -35.33 40.98
CA GLY A 11 23.16 -35.03 40.67
C GLY A 11 22.84 -35.14 39.17
N MET A 12 23.25 -36.24 38.53
CA MET A 12 23.08 -36.44 37.08
C MET A 12 21.67 -36.92 36.73
N CYS A 13 20.85 -36.06 36.12
CA CYS A 13 19.52 -36.41 35.63
C CYS A 13 19.29 -35.82 34.22
N ALA A 14 19.48 -36.65 33.20
CA ALA A 14 19.29 -36.25 31.80
C ALA A 14 17.82 -36.46 31.39
N VAL A 15 17.05 -35.36 31.32
CA VAL A 15 15.69 -35.39 30.78
C VAL A 15 15.76 -35.28 29.26
N LEU A 16 15.67 -36.42 28.57
CA LEU A 16 15.53 -36.49 27.12
C LEU A 16 14.10 -36.12 26.71
N THR A 17 13.82 -34.83 26.60
CA THR A 17 12.56 -34.35 26.03
C THR A 17 12.55 -34.66 24.53
N ALA A 18 11.75 -35.64 24.12
CA ALA A 18 11.64 -36.03 22.72
C ALA A 18 10.97 -34.93 21.89
N CYS A 19 11.66 -34.45 20.85
CA CYS A 19 11.07 -33.58 19.84
C CYS A 19 10.08 -34.40 19.00
N ASN A 20 8.78 -34.26 19.28
CA ASN A 20 7.74 -34.87 18.46
C ASN A 20 7.52 -34.02 17.20
N GLU A 21 8.26 -34.30 16.14
CA GLU A 21 8.10 -33.68 14.81
C GLU A 21 6.75 -34.08 14.18
N SER A 22 5.68 -33.42 14.63
CA SER A 22 4.42 -33.35 13.91
C SER A 22 4.65 -32.62 12.60
N ALA A 23 4.98 -33.37 11.54
CA ALA A 23 5.11 -32.89 10.17
C ALA A 23 3.76 -32.33 9.68
N ALA A 24 3.50 -31.07 10.00
CA ALA A 24 2.30 -30.36 9.61
C ALA A 24 2.31 -30.15 8.10
N THR A 25 1.53 -30.96 7.38
CA THR A 25 1.33 -30.83 5.93
C THR A 25 0.58 -29.54 5.63
N SER A 26 1.32 -28.43 5.50
CA SER A 26 0.76 -27.15 5.08
C SER A 26 0.00 -27.32 3.76
N PRO A 27 -1.30 -26.96 3.69
CA PRO A 27 -2.03 -27.02 2.43
C PRO A 27 -1.36 -26.08 1.42
N ALA A 28 -1.04 -26.59 0.24
CA ALA A 28 -0.43 -25.79 -0.81
C ALA A 28 -1.35 -24.60 -1.15
N ALA A 29 -0.87 -23.38 -0.93
CA ALA A 29 -1.63 -22.17 -1.21
C ALA A 29 -1.94 -22.12 -2.71
N SER A 30 -3.23 -22.25 -3.05
CA SER A 30 -3.67 -22.25 -4.45
C SER A 30 -3.24 -20.96 -5.13
N SER A 31 -2.39 -21.06 -6.16
CA SER A 31 -1.87 -19.93 -6.92
C SER A 31 -2.94 -19.39 -7.88
N ALA A 32 -4.01 -18.83 -7.31
CA ALA A 32 -5.02 -18.08 -8.03
C ALA A 32 -4.35 -16.89 -8.73
N SER A 33 -4.21 -17.00 -10.06
CA SER A 33 -3.72 -15.90 -10.88
C SER A 33 -4.83 -14.86 -11.03
N PHE A 34 -4.73 -13.77 -10.27
CA PHE A 34 -5.66 -12.65 -10.40
C PHE A 34 -5.38 -11.89 -11.70
N PRO A 35 -6.43 -11.43 -12.43
CA PRO A 35 -6.24 -10.69 -13.67
C PRO A 35 -5.50 -9.38 -13.39
N LYS A 36 -4.48 -9.07 -14.21
CA LYS A 36 -3.81 -7.77 -14.18
C LYS A 36 -4.84 -6.68 -14.54
N PRO A 37 -4.84 -5.51 -13.86
CA PRO A 37 -5.68 -4.38 -14.24
C PRO A 37 -5.49 -3.96 -15.71
N PRO A 38 -6.54 -3.40 -16.35
CA PRO A 38 -6.45 -2.90 -17.71
C PRO A 38 -5.53 -1.68 -17.78
N VAL A 39 -4.61 -1.69 -18.74
CA VAL A 39 -3.68 -0.59 -19.02
C VAL A 39 -4.31 0.37 -20.03
N GLY A 40 -4.11 1.67 -19.86
CA GLY A 40 -4.62 2.71 -20.77
C GLY A 40 -6.14 2.97 -20.67
N LYS A 41 -6.82 2.32 -19.73
CA LYS A 41 -8.20 2.62 -19.34
C LYS A 41 -8.23 3.67 -18.24
N ILE A 42 -9.29 4.48 -18.19
CA ILE A 42 -9.55 5.44 -17.11
C ILE A 42 -10.67 4.88 -16.23
N GLY A 43 -10.48 4.93 -14.91
CA GLY A 43 -11.40 4.39 -13.91
C GLY A 43 -10.95 4.77 -12.50
N GLN A 44 -11.62 4.25 -11.48
CA GLN A 44 -11.23 4.39 -10.09
C GLN A 44 -10.21 3.31 -9.69
N LEU A 45 -9.20 3.68 -8.91
CA LEU A 45 -8.38 2.71 -8.17
C LEU A 45 -8.93 2.57 -6.74
N ARG A 46 -9.65 1.48 -6.50
CA ARG A 46 -10.44 1.22 -5.29
C ARG A 46 -9.79 0.16 -4.41
N LEU A 47 -9.92 0.28 -3.08
CA LEU A 47 -9.56 -0.81 -2.16
C LEU A 47 -10.38 -2.07 -2.46
N ALA A 48 -9.74 -3.23 -2.40
CA ALA A 48 -10.41 -4.52 -2.61
C ALA A 48 -11.39 -4.87 -1.48
N ASP A 49 -11.09 -4.38 -0.27
CA ASP A 49 -11.99 -4.38 0.88
C ASP A 49 -12.74 -3.03 0.96
N ASN A 50 -13.95 -3.06 1.51
CA ASN A 50 -14.81 -1.89 1.66
C ASN A 50 -14.60 -1.15 3.00
N LEU A 51 -13.90 -1.78 3.95
CA LEU A 51 -13.69 -1.31 5.31
C LEU A 51 -15.02 -0.95 6.00
N ASP A 52 -15.17 0.27 6.51
CA ASP A 52 -16.33 0.77 7.25
C ASP A 52 -17.47 1.31 6.36
N ARG A 53 -17.44 1.08 5.03
CA ARG A 53 -18.32 1.77 4.07
C ARG A 53 -18.95 0.87 3.00
N ALA A 54 -20.07 1.32 2.42
CA ALA A 54 -20.83 0.58 1.41
C ALA A 54 -20.43 0.94 -0.04
N ASP A 55 -20.18 2.22 -0.30
CA ASP A 55 -19.50 2.75 -1.49
C ASP A 55 -18.03 2.33 -1.54
N GLY A 56 -17.40 2.15 -0.39
CA GLY A 56 -16.00 1.74 -0.26
C GLY A 56 -15.05 2.93 -0.37
N TYR A 57 -13.80 2.67 -0.78
CA TYR A 57 -12.70 3.63 -0.69
C TYR A 57 -11.83 3.64 -1.96
N CYS A 58 -11.52 4.84 -2.46
CA CYS A 58 -10.85 5.12 -3.72
C CYS A 58 -9.64 6.03 -3.52
N LEU A 59 -8.65 5.91 -4.41
CA LEU A 59 -7.51 6.81 -4.49
C LEU A 59 -7.97 8.19 -5.00
N ASP A 60 -7.62 9.26 -4.28
CA ASP A 60 -8.20 10.60 -4.47
C ASP A 60 -7.13 11.71 -4.38
N ILE A 61 -7.22 12.72 -5.27
CA ILE A 61 -6.51 14.00 -5.10
C ILE A 61 -7.37 14.93 -4.24
N LEU A 62 -6.83 15.33 -3.09
CA LEU A 62 -7.52 16.19 -2.13
C LEU A 62 -8.01 17.50 -2.76
N GLY A 63 -9.33 17.74 -2.71
CA GLY A 63 -9.95 19.00 -3.08
C GLY A 63 -11.27 18.79 -3.82
N SER A 64 -11.67 19.78 -4.61
CA SER A 64 -12.71 19.69 -5.65
C SER A 64 -12.71 20.95 -6.51
N GLY A 65 -12.95 20.81 -7.83
CA GLY A 65 -12.98 21.94 -8.77
C GLY A 65 -11.74 22.85 -8.67
N ASP A 66 -11.95 24.16 -8.55
CA ASP A 66 -10.89 25.19 -8.41
C ASP A 66 -10.10 25.09 -7.08
N HIS A 67 -10.34 24.08 -6.24
CA HIS A 67 -9.71 23.87 -4.93
C HIS A 67 -8.90 22.56 -4.85
N ILE A 68 -8.59 21.93 -5.97
CA ILE A 68 -7.70 20.76 -6.07
C ILE A 68 -6.28 21.08 -5.58
N ARG A 69 -5.71 20.21 -4.72
CA ARG A 69 -4.45 20.42 -3.99
C ARG A 69 -3.35 19.47 -4.41
N THR A 70 -2.72 19.74 -5.56
CA THR A 70 -1.54 18.98 -6.01
C THR A 70 -0.26 19.24 -5.19
N ASP A 71 -0.30 20.17 -4.23
CA ASP A 71 0.75 20.42 -3.24
C ASP A 71 0.60 19.57 -1.96
N MET A 72 -0.53 18.89 -1.78
CA MET A 72 -0.83 18.03 -0.63
C MET A 72 -0.77 16.54 -1.01
N PRO A 73 -0.64 15.61 -0.03
CA PRO A 73 -0.68 14.17 -0.31
C PRO A 73 -1.99 13.74 -0.97
N LEU A 74 -1.90 12.70 -1.79
CA LEU A 74 -3.07 11.90 -2.18
C LEU A 74 -3.72 11.32 -0.91
N THR A 75 -5.04 11.15 -0.96
CA THR A 75 -5.80 10.53 0.13
C THR A 75 -6.49 9.26 -0.34
N VAL A 76 -7.15 8.58 0.60
CA VAL A 76 -8.11 7.53 0.27
C VAL A 76 -9.50 8.01 0.69
N HIS A 77 -10.24 8.59 -0.24
CA HIS A 77 -11.59 9.11 -0.03
C HIS A 77 -12.63 7.99 -0.21
N ASN A 78 -13.87 8.17 0.25
CA ASN A 78 -14.95 7.25 -0.10
C ASN A 78 -15.31 7.40 -1.59
N CYS A 79 -15.42 6.27 -2.30
CA CYS A 79 -15.59 6.27 -3.76
C CYS A 79 -16.83 7.06 -4.19
N LYS A 80 -16.64 7.97 -5.16
CA LYS A 80 -17.72 8.73 -5.77
C LYS A 80 -18.56 7.81 -6.69
N PRO A 81 -19.87 8.07 -6.89
CA PRO A 81 -20.78 7.17 -7.61
C PRO A 81 -20.59 7.14 -9.14
N GLY A 82 -19.63 7.89 -9.67
CA GLY A 82 -19.26 7.97 -11.08
C GLY A 82 -17.79 8.37 -11.22
N LEU A 83 -17.31 8.60 -12.44
CA LEU A 83 -15.91 8.92 -12.71
C LEU A 83 -15.64 10.43 -12.59
N TYR A 84 -15.30 10.89 -11.39
CA TYR A 84 -14.89 12.27 -11.12
C TYR A 84 -13.37 12.43 -11.36
N GLU A 85 -12.95 13.59 -11.85
CA GLU A 85 -11.57 13.88 -12.30
C GLU A 85 -10.46 13.61 -11.25
N ASP A 86 -10.80 13.72 -9.97
CA ASP A 86 -9.93 13.61 -8.79
C ASP A 86 -9.81 12.17 -8.25
N GLU A 87 -10.74 11.28 -8.59
CA GLU A 87 -10.62 9.82 -8.41
C GLU A 87 -10.31 9.08 -9.72
N ALA A 88 -10.37 9.77 -10.86
CA ALA A 88 -10.11 9.21 -12.18
C ALA A 88 -8.61 8.98 -12.39
N VAL A 89 -8.21 7.72 -12.54
CA VAL A 89 -6.84 7.33 -12.85
C VAL A 89 -6.75 6.46 -14.08
N MET A 90 -5.65 6.63 -14.81
CA MET A 90 -5.17 5.72 -15.85
C MET A 90 -3.96 4.94 -15.32
N LEU A 91 -3.96 3.64 -15.57
CA LEU A 91 -2.80 2.77 -15.30
C LEU A 91 -1.95 2.67 -16.57
N GLU A 92 -0.74 3.22 -16.53
CA GLU A 92 0.14 3.30 -17.70
C GLU A 92 0.95 2.01 -17.89
N SER A 93 1.46 1.79 -19.11
CA SER A 93 2.13 0.54 -19.48
C SER A 93 3.47 0.31 -18.78
N ASP A 94 4.13 1.39 -18.33
CA ASP A 94 5.34 1.37 -17.51
C ASP A 94 5.06 1.33 -15.98
N GLY A 95 3.79 1.33 -15.57
CA GLY A 95 3.38 1.18 -14.18
C GLY A 95 3.08 2.50 -13.44
N LYS A 96 3.06 3.66 -14.13
CA LYS A 96 2.53 4.88 -13.53
C LYS A 96 1.03 4.81 -13.25
N ILE A 97 0.60 5.48 -12.19
CA ILE A 97 -0.81 5.76 -11.86
C ILE A 97 -1.01 7.25 -12.11
N HIS A 98 -1.67 7.60 -13.21
CA HIS A 98 -1.78 8.95 -13.76
C HIS A 98 -3.22 9.47 -13.62
N PHE A 99 -3.41 10.67 -13.08
CA PHE A 99 -4.69 11.39 -13.05
C PHE A 99 -4.79 12.30 -14.28
N PRO A 100 -5.52 11.91 -15.34
CA PRO A 100 -5.38 12.53 -16.67
C PRO A 100 -5.93 13.96 -16.75
N ALA A 101 -6.89 14.33 -15.88
CA ALA A 101 -7.43 15.68 -15.82
C ALA A 101 -6.40 16.73 -15.35
N TYR A 102 -5.43 16.32 -14.52
CA TYR A 102 -4.46 17.22 -13.88
C TYR A 102 -3.01 17.00 -14.35
N GLY A 103 -2.74 16.00 -15.18
CA GLY A 103 -1.39 15.71 -15.70
C GLY A 103 -0.38 15.25 -14.64
N VAL A 104 -0.88 14.74 -13.50
CA VAL A 104 -0.07 14.32 -12.36
C VAL A 104 -0.12 12.81 -12.16
N CYS A 105 0.99 12.25 -11.67
CA CYS A 105 1.14 10.86 -11.33
C CYS A 105 1.32 10.69 -9.82
N ALA A 106 0.77 9.60 -9.27
CA ALA A 106 1.02 9.20 -7.90
C ALA A 106 2.52 8.95 -7.70
N THR A 107 3.11 9.60 -6.70
CA THR A 107 4.56 9.68 -6.50
C THR A 107 4.88 9.41 -5.04
N ALA A 108 5.56 8.31 -4.73
CA ALA A 108 6.01 8.05 -3.38
C ALA A 108 7.00 9.13 -2.91
N ALA A 109 6.75 9.73 -1.74
CA ALA A 109 7.64 10.73 -1.17
C ALA A 109 8.99 10.07 -0.80
N GLY A 110 10.07 10.57 -1.39
CA GLY A 110 11.40 10.00 -1.25
C GLY A 110 12.49 11.02 -1.54
N VAL A 111 13.74 10.60 -1.35
CA VAL A 111 14.92 11.43 -1.65
C VAL A 111 15.83 10.66 -2.59
N ASN A 112 16.22 11.29 -3.69
CA ASN A 112 16.95 10.68 -4.80
C ASN A 112 16.18 9.48 -5.39
N LYS A 113 16.44 8.26 -4.93
CA LYS A 113 15.82 7.02 -5.41
C LYS A 113 15.25 6.15 -4.28
N THR A 114 15.20 6.68 -3.05
CA THR A 114 14.90 5.92 -1.85
C THR A 114 13.62 6.43 -1.20
N VAL A 115 12.74 5.50 -0.86
CA VAL A 115 11.49 5.72 -0.09
C VAL A 115 11.61 4.93 1.21
N LEU A 116 11.02 5.45 2.29
CA LEU A 116 10.95 4.79 3.59
C LEU A 116 9.50 4.38 3.89
N ALA A 117 9.33 3.36 4.74
CA ALA A 117 8.00 3.03 5.26
C ALA A 117 7.41 4.22 6.04
N GLY A 118 6.12 4.48 5.88
CA GLY A 118 5.44 5.68 6.38
C GLY A 118 5.52 6.90 5.45
N ALA A 119 6.24 6.84 4.33
CA ALA A 119 6.26 7.92 3.35
C ALA A 119 4.87 8.15 2.74
N ALA A 120 4.43 9.40 2.66
CA ALA A 120 3.22 9.80 1.94
C ALA A 120 3.34 9.55 0.43
N VAL A 121 2.22 9.57 -0.28
CA VAL A 121 2.19 9.57 -1.75
C VAL A 121 1.63 10.92 -2.22
N MET A 122 2.36 11.59 -3.12
CA MET A 122 2.07 12.92 -3.62
C MET A 122 1.61 12.87 -5.09
N PRO A 123 0.65 13.68 -5.53
CA PRO A 123 0.46 13.99 -6.94
C PRO A 123 1.62 14.88 -7.41
N ARG A 124 2.44 14.43 -8.36
CA ARG A 124 3.52 15.24 -8.98
C ARG A 124 3.47 15.12 -10.49
N GLY A 125 4.15 16.00 -11.23
CA GLY A 125 4.20 15.89 -12.69
C GLY A 125 4.66 14.49 -13.12
N CYS A 126 4.00 13.88 -14.10
CA CYS A 126 4.41 12.57 -14.60
C CYS A 126 5.81 12.66 -15.21
N GLY A 127 6.77 11.90 -14.67
CA GLY A 127 8.18 12.00 -15.02
C GLY A 127 8.91 13.25 -14.50
N GLU A 128 8.37 13.96 -13.49
CA GLU A 128 9.01 15.16 -12.94
C GLU A 128 10.46 14.90 -12.50
N ARG A 129 11.36 15.81 -12.87
CA ARG A 129 12.75 15.81 -12.44
C ARG A 129 13.14 17.17 -11.89
N SER A 130 13.34 17.26 -10.59
CA SER A 130 13.73 18.46 -9.86
C SER A 130 14.71 18.09 -8.73
N PRO A 131 15.43 19.05 -8.10
CA PRO A 131 16.34 18.72 -7.01
C PRO A 131 15.65 17.91 -5.90
N PHE A 132 16.29 16.81 -5.49
CA PHE A 132 15.79 15.80 -4.55
C PHE A 132 14.64 14.90 -5.05
N LEU A 133 14.00 15.19 -6.19
CA LEU A 133 12.90 14.41 -6.78
C LEU A 133 13.26 13.87 -8.17
N GLU A 134 13.54 12.57 -8.24
CA GLU A 134 13.76 11.82 -9.50
C GLU A 134 12.55 10.89 -9.73
N ALA A 135 11.42 11.44 -10.19
CA ALA A 135 10.11 10.76 -10.13
C ALA A 135 10.05 9.44 -10.94
N GLN A 136 10.95 9.27 -11.92
CA GLN A 136 11.22 8.02 -12.62
C GLN A 136 11.50 6.79 -11.71
N TYR A 137 11.91 6.98 -10.45
CA TYR A 137 12.08 5.89 -9.47
C TYR A 137 10.97 5.83 -8.42
N LEU A 138 10.03 6.78 -8.44
CA LEU A 138 9.08 7.05 -7.36
C LEU A 138 7.61 6.97 -7.82
N GLN A 139 7.37 6.89 -9.14
CA GLN A 139 6.04 6.78 -9.77
C GLN A 139 5.73 5.41 -10.38
N HIS A 140 6.68 4.47 -10.39
CA HIS A 140 6.53 3.19 -11.11
C HIS A 140 6.05 2.09 -10.15
N PHE A 141 4.80 1.64 -10.31
CA PHE A 141 4.17 0.65 -9.45
C PHE A 141 3.92 -0.70 -10.14
N VAL A 142 3.96 -1.76 -9.36
CA VAL A 142 3.70 -3.14 -9.75
C VAL A 142 2.48 -3.65 -9.00
N PHE A 143 1.41 -3.94 -9.74
CA PHE A 143 0.28 -4.71 -9.24
C PHE A 143 0.72 -6.17 -9.06
N ARG A 144 0.87 -6.60 -7.81
CA ARG A 144 1.24 -7.96 -7.44
C ARG A 144 0.05 -8.90 -7.66
N ALA A 145 0.33 -10.20 -7.78
CA ALA A 145 -0.71 -11.22 -7.91
C ALA A 145 -1.71 -11.18 -6.73
N ASP A 146 -1.25 -10.86 -5.53
CA ASP A 146 -2.07 -10.71 -4.32
C ASP A 146 -2.86 -9.38 -4.25
N LYS A 147 -3.10 -8.69 -5.37
CA LYS A 147 -3.73 -7.36 -5.49
C LYS A 147 -3.01 -6.19 -4.81
N ARG A 148 -1.89 -6.37 -4.11
CA ARG A 148 -1.15 -5.23 -3.53
C ARG A 148 -0.40 -4.46 -4.61
N VAL A 149 -0.28 -3.15 -4.42
CA VAL A 149 0.38 -2.23 -5.38
C VAL A 149 1.72 -1.82 -4.79
N GLU A 150 2.81 -2.41 -5.27
CA GLU A 150 4.16 -2.16 -4.77
C GLU A 150 4.86 -1.06 -5.58
N LEU A 151 5.59 -0.15 -4.93
CA LEU A 151 6.57 0.69 -5.64
C LEU A 151 7.72 -0.20 -6.12
N SER A 152 7.94 -0.26 -7.43
CA SER A 152 8.67 -1.34 -8.11
C SER A 152 10.00 -1.74 -7.45
N GLY A 153 10.04 -2.94 -6.87
CA GLY A 153 11.25 -3.54 -6.29
C GLY A 153 11.68 -2.98 -4.92
N SER A 154 10.87 -2.13 -4.30
CA SER A 154 11.15 -1.54 -2.98
C SER A 154 10.68 -2.41 -1.80
N GLY A 155 9.78 -3.37 -2.04
CA GLY A 155 9.07 -4.07 -0.96
C GLY A 155 8.07 -3.18 -0.19
N LEU A 156 7.81 -1.95 -0.65
CA LEU A 156 6.81 -1.05 -0.08
C LEU A 156 5.53 -1.03 -0.92
N CYS A 157 4.40 -1.27 -0.28
CA CYS A 157 3.06 -1.30 -0.85
C CYS A 157 2.25 -0.04 -0.50
N LEU A 158 1.49 0.44 -1.48
CA LEU A 158 0.49 1.49 -1.38
C LEU A 158 -0.60 1.06 -0.38
N THR A 159 -0.72 1.78 0.73
CA THR A 159 -1.52 1.34 1.89
C THR A 159 -2.32 2.51 2.49
N ALA A 160 -3.62 2.28 2.69
CA ALA A 160 -4.54 3.20 3.33
C ALA A 160 -4.37 3.23 4.86
N GLY A 161 -4.67 4.37 5.48
CA GLY A 161 -4.67 4.53 6.94
C GLY A 161 -5.71 3.67 7.64
N ALA A 162 -5.38 3.18 8.84
CA ALA A 162 -6.29 2.42 9.69
C ALA A 162 -7.47 3.27 10.22
N ASP A 163 -7.24 4.55 10.46
CA ASP A 163 -8.25 5.51 10.89
C ASP A 163 -9.01 6.14 9.71
N SER A 164 -10.25 6.57 9.97
CA SER A 164 -11.11 7.30 9.03
C SER A 164 -11.64 8.56 9.72
N ALA A 165 -11.66 9.69 9.02
CA ALA A 165 -12.20 10.96 9.48
C ALA A 165 -13.20 11.52 8.45
N SER A 166 -14.05 12.46 8.86
CA SER A 166 -14.89 13.22 7.92
C SER A 166 -14.08 14.29 7.19
N THR A 167 -14.59 14.77 6.06
CA THR A 167 -14.11 16.02 5.43
C THR A 167 -14.87 17.21 6.01
N PHE A 168 -15.13 18.25 5.22
CA PHE A 168 -16.09 19.31 5.57
C PHE A 168 -17.54 18.83 5.52
N ASP A 169 -17.83 17.79 4.73
CA ASP A 169 -19.13 17.11 4.72
C ASP A 169 -19.08 15.87 5.66
N PRO A 170 -20.08 15.65 6.53
CA PRO A 170 -20.07 14.56 7.50
C PRO A 170 -20.31 13.17 6.88
N SER A 171 -20.90 13.10 5.68
CA SER A 171 -21.12 11.85 4.93
C SER A 171 -19.87 11.42 4.15
N HIS A 172 -19.03 12.38 3.76
CA HIS A 172 -17.75 12.17 3.11
C HIS A 172 -16.69 11.73 4.13
N ARG A 173 -15.86 10.75 3.76
CA ARG A 173 -14.90 10.10 4.65
C ARG A 173 -13.58 9.89 3.93
N TRP A 174 -12.47 10.18 4.62
CA TRP A 174 -11.13 10.01 4.10
C TRP A 174 -10.24 9.26 5.08
N ARG A 175 -9.19 8.66 4.54
CA ARG A 175 -8.08 7.99 5.25
C ARG A 175 -6.77 8.50 4.67
N SER A 176 -5.69 8.43 5.45
CA SER A 176 -4.34 8.74 4.95
C SER A 176 -3.90 7.71 3.90
N LEU A 177 -2.89 8.05 3.11
CA LEU A 177 -2.26 7.16 2.14
C LEU A 177 -0.74 7.17 2.32
N SER A 178 -0.13 5.99 2.37
CA SER A 178 1.31 5.86 2.59
C SER A 178 1.90 4.62 1.95
N MET A 179 3.21 4.66 1.72
CA MET A 179 4.02 3.50 1.40
C MET A 179 4.37 2.77 2.70
N GLN A 180 3.83 1.57 2.90
CA GLN A 180 4.15 0.70 4.03
C GLN A 180 4.88 -0.53 3.53
N LYS A 181 5.70 -1.19 4.35
CA LYS A 181 6.27 -2.49 3.96
C LYS A 181 5.15 -3.47 3.60
N CYS A 182 5.24 -4.14 2.46
CA CYS A 182 4.21 -5.09 2.02
C CYS A 182 3.97 -6.22 3.04
N GLU A 183 5.00 -6.68 3.74
CA GLU A 183 4.92 -7.75 4.76
C GLU A 183 4.14 -7.35 6.02
N ASP A 184 4.22 -6.08 6.42
CA ASP A 184 3.56 -5.54 7.62
C ASP A 184 2.19 -4.89 7.28
N ALA A 185 1.94 -4.55 6.01
CA ALA A 185 0.72 -3.90 5.55
C ALA A 185 -0.49 -4.85 5.56
N PRO A 186 -1.55 -4.58 6.36
CA PRO A 186 -2.73 -5.43 6.39
C PRO A 186 -3.48 -5.41 5.05
N LEU A 187 -4.03 -6.57 4.66
CA LEU A 187 -4.53 -6.79 3.29
C LEU A 187 -5.72 -5.89 2.94
N ALA A 188 -6.66 -5.68 3.86
CA ALA A 188 -7.84 -4.84 3.64
C ALA A 188 -7.50 -3.38 3.29
N GLN A 189 -6.34 -2.89 3.75
CA GLN A 189 -5.85 -1.53 3.51
C GLN A 189 -4.84 -1.44 2.35
N SER A 190 -4.34 -2.57 1.83
CA SER A 190 -3.23 -2.60 0.85
C SER A 190 -3.53 -3.36 -0.44
N GLN A 191 -4.62 -4.12 -0.51
CA GLN A 191 -5.11 -4.74 -1.75
C GLN A 191 -5.99 -3.75 -2.52
N TRP A 192 -5.70 -3.56 -3.81
CA TRP A 192 -6.40 -2.64 -4.68
C TRP A 192 -6.99 -3.34 -5.91
N GLN A 193 -8.00 -2.73 -6.51
CA GLN A 193 -8.62 -3.17 -7.75
C GLN A 193 -9.04 -1.97 -8.59
N PHE A 194 -8.85 -2.09 -9.90
CA PHE A 194 -9.32 -1.10 -10.86
C PHE A 194 -10.80 -1.33 -11.14
N PHE A 195 -11.58 -0.25 -11.18
CA PHE A 195 -13.02 -0.28 -11.40
C PHE A 195 -13.38 0.80 -12.42
N GLU A 196 -13.99 0.41 -13.55
CA GLU A 196 -14.60 1.35 -14.50
C GLU A 196 -16.04 1.61 -14.02
N PRO A 197 -16.38 2.83 -13.53
CA PRO A 197 -17.77 3.17 -13.22
C PRO A 197 -18.62 3.08 -14.49
N LYS A 198 -19.90 2.74 -14.33
CA LYS A 198 -20.86 2.79 -15.44
C LYS A 198 -21.43 4.20 -15.53
N GLU A 199 -21.55 4.69 -16.75
CA GLU A 199 -22.40 5.84 -17.13
C GLU A 199 -23.89 5.51 -16.89
#